data_AF-A0A354V8D4-F1
#
_entry.id   AF-A0A354V8D4-F1
#
_cell.length_a   1.000
_cell.length_b   1.000
_cell.length_c   1.000
_cell.angle_alpha   90.00
_cell.angle_beta   90.00
_cell.angle_gamma   90.00
#
_symmetry.space_group_name_H-M   'P 1'
#
loop_
_entity.id
_entity.type
_entity.pdbx_description
1 polymer ?
#
loop_
_entity_poly.entity_id
_entity_poly.type
_entity_poly.pdbx_seq_one_letter_code
_entity_poly.pdbx_strand_id
1 'polypeptide(L)'
;MSRVTPQLICFSYHKTGTSLFLHVMTKVCATLGLTLVNHYGLVKQLEPEPDVMLLPHSLLRCPLDRPYRAIRLIRDPRDIWVSGYLYHLRCDEGWCTNTDFDPTPPIGWPQVDYSVSHWAEDWKHHYLERLGGQSYQQNLRDRSLADGLDFELDGYTGCTLATMREWSLNEADALDVKLEDVMSDFDGAMLRIFAHFGFTAEQSQAALGVARTEDVRRMDDAAIAERPQITSRRISKWREMLSAPQIARFEDLYGDLITELGYELASTASSFSGTR
;
A
#
# COMPACT_ATOMS: atom_id res chain seq x y z
N MET A 1 -34.11 -18.33 0.57
CA MET A 1 -32.85 -18.18 1.32
C MET A 1 -31.97 -17.26 0.51
N SER A 2 -31.68 -16.05 1.02
CA SER A 2 -30.70 -15.16 0.40
C SER A 2 -29.41 -15.95 0.21
N ARG A 3 -28.92 -16.06 -1.03
CA ARG A 3 -27.54 -16.47 -1.26
C ARG A 3 -26.69 -15.35 -0.68
N VAL A 4 -26.12 -15.55 0.51
CA VAL A 4 -25.16 -14.60 1.06
C VAL A 4 -23.90 -14.72 0.20
N THR A 5 -23.80 -13.90 -0.83
CA THR A 5 -22.60 -13.80 -1.66
C THR A 5 -21.45 -13.32 -0.79
N PRO A 6 -20.25 -13.92 -0.89
CA PRO A 6 -19.11 -13.45 -0.13
C PRO A 6 -18.79 -11.98 -0.46
N GLN A 7 -18.46 -11.19 0.55
CA GLN A 7 -17.92 -9.84 0.35
C GLN A 7 -16.47 -9.93 -0.13
N LEU A 8 -16.09 -9.10 -1.10
CA LEU A 8 -14.73 -9.08 -1.62
C LEU A 8 -13.95 -7.97 -0.92
N ILE A 9 -12.81 -8.32 -0.32
CA ILE A 9 -12.05 -7.36 0.49
C ILE A 9 -10.62 -7.24 -0.05
N CYS A 10 -10.20 -6.02 -0.33
CA CYS A 10 -8.83 -5.72 -0.75
C CYS A 10 -8.10 -4.96 0.36
N PHE A 11 -7.21 -5.64 1.06
CA PHE A 11 -6.28 -5.03 2.00
C PHE A 11 -5.06 -4.51 1.23
N SER A 12 -4.63 -3.29 1.51
CA SER A 12 -3.40 -2.73 0.93
C SER A 12 -2.66 -1.86 1.94
N TYR A 13 -1.44 -1.47 1.63
CA TYR A 13 -0.66 -0.56 2.43
C TYR A 13 -0.15 0.58 1.56
N HIS A 14 0.35 1.62 2.21
CA HIS A 14 0.97 2.69 1.47
C HIS A 14 2.07 2.14 0.56
N LYS A 15 2.03 2.53 -0.71
CA LYS A 15 2.93 2.09 -1.78
C LYS A 15 2.87 0.62 -2.18
N THR A 16 1.86 -0.16 -1.81
CA THR A 16 1.70 -1.55 -2.29
C THR A 16 0.78 -1.69 -3.51
N GLY A 17 0.39 -0.59 -4.14
CA GLY A 17 -0.51 -0.59 -5.31
C GLY A 17 -1.95 -0.16 -5.00
N THR A 18 -2.18 0.57 -3.89
CA THR A 18 -3.51 1.06 -3.50
C THR A 18 -4.24 1.81 -4.61
N SER A 19 -3.59 2.77 -5.28
CA SER A 19 -4.22 3.51 -6.39
C SER A 19 -4.50 2.61 -7.60
N LEU A 20 -3.58 1.70 -7.93
CA LEU A 20 -3.78 0.73 -9.00
C LEU A 20 -5.06 -0.09 -8.76
N PHE A 21 -5.21 -0.64 -7.56
CA PHE A 21 -6.39 -1.45 -7.23
C PHE A 21 -7.65 -0.65 -7.05
N LEU A 22 -7.58 0.61 -6.58
CA LEU A 22 -8.72 1.51 -6.60
C LEU A 22 -9.28 1.66 -8.02
N HIS A 23 -8.42 1.94 -9.01
CA HIS A 23 -8.86 2.10 -10.40
C HIS A 23 -9.31 0.79 -11.04
N VAL A 24 -8.56 -0.31 -10.84
CA VAL A 24 -8.93 -1.63 -11.36
C VAL A 24 -10.30 -2.05 -10.80
N MET A 25 -10.48 -2.03 -9.48
CA MET A 25 -11.71 -2.50 -8.86
C MET A 25 -12.88 -1.58 -9.15
N THR A 26 -12.67 -0.26 -9.28
CA THR A 26 -13.74 0.66 -9.73
C THR A 26 -14.27 0.26 -11.11
N LYS A 27 -13.37 0.01 -12.08
CA LYS A 27 -13.75 -0.39 -13.44
C LYS A 27 -14.38 -1.78 -13.49
N VAL A 28 -13.83 -2.74 -12.75
CA VAL A 28 -14.36 -4.10 -12.65
C VAL A 28 -15.76 -4.09 -12.04
N CYS A 29 -15.98 -3.36 -10.94
CA CYS A 29 -17.27 -3.26 -10.29
C CYS A 29 -18.32 -2.62 -11.20
N ALA A 30 -17.97 -1.53 -11.90
CA ALA A 30 -18.85 -0.91 -12.89
C ALA A 30 -19.22 -1.88 -14.04
N THR A 31 -18.27 -2.72 -14.48
CA THR A 31 -18.48 -3.69 -15.57
C THR A 31 -19.36 -4.85 -15.13
N LEU A 32 -19.22 -5.31 -13.89
CA LEU A 32 -19.93 -6.48 -13.36
C LEU A 32 -21.22 -6.12 -12.60
N GLY A 33 -21.53 -4.84 -12.45
CA GLY A 33 -22.69 -4.37 -11.68
C GLY A 33 -22.54 -4.59 -10.17
N LEU A 34 -21.32 -4.55 -9.65
CA LEU A 34 -21.01 -4.68 -8.22
C LEU A 34 -20.91 -3.30 -7.57
N THR A 35 -21.26 -3.22 -6.30
CA THR A 35 -21.07 -2.03 -5.47
C THR A 35 -19.68 -2.02 -4.84
N LEU A 36 -19.07 -0.84 -4.72
CA LEU A 36 -17.73 -0.67 -4.17
C LEU A 36 -17.70 0.48 -3.16
N VAL A 37 -17.01 0.26 -2.04
CA VAL A 37 -16.63 1.31 -1.09
C VAL A 37 -15.11 1.31 -0.88
N ASN A 38 -14.54 2.51 -0.71
CA ASN A 38 -13.13 2.69 -0.36
C ASN A 38 -13.04 3.44 0.97
N HIS A 39 -12.53 2.77 2.01
CA HIS A 39 -12.44 3.35 3.35
C HIS A 39 -11.10 4.07 3.57
N TYR A 40 -11.15 5.17 4.31
CA TYR A 40 -9.95 5.87 4.77
C TYR A 40 -9.79 5.69 6.28
N GLY A 41 -8.59 5.31 6.72
CA GLY A 41 -8.26 5.13 8.13
C GLY A 41 -8.89 3.87 8.76
N LEU A 42 -8.98 3.87 10.09
CA LEU A 42 -9.41 2.71 10.86
C LEU A 42 -10.92 2.44 10.72
N VAL A 43 -11.25 1.26 10.21
CA VAL A 43 -12.63 0.77 10.12
C VAL A 43 -13.00 -0.01 11.39
N LYS A 44 -13.98 0.52 12.15
CA LYS A 44 -14.49 -0.09 13.40
C LYS A 44 -15.79 -0.88 13.21
N GLN A 45 -16.39 -0.80 12.03
CA GLN A 45 -17.58 -1.55 11.64
C GLN A 45 -17.61 -1.64 10.12
N LEU A 46 -17.85 -2.83 9.57
CA LEU A 46 -17.98 -3.01 8.13
C LEU A 46 -19.42 -2.73 7.69
N GLU A 47 -19.55 -2.10 6.53
CA GLU A 47 -20.84 -1.92 5.88
C GLU A 47 -21.28 -3.27 5.27
N PRO A 48 -22.50 -3.74 5.56
CA PRO A 48 -22.96 -5.04 5.06
C PRO A 48 -23.35 -5.00 3.57
N GLU A 49 -23.75 -3.82 3.07
CA GLU A 49 -24.34 -3.63 1.74
C GLU A 49 -23.32 -3.77 0.59
N PRO A 50 -22.12 -3.16 0.62
CA PRO A 50 -21.21 -3.20 -0.52
C PRO A 50 -20.74 -4.62 -0.87
N ASP A 51 -20.62 -4.90 -2.17
CA ASP A 51 -20.05 -6.17 -2.66
C ASP A 51 -18.53 -6.21 -2.50
N VAL A 52 -17.89 -5.06 -2.72
CA VAL A 52 -16.42 -4.89 -2.69
C VAL A 52 -16.02 -3.79 -1.72
N MET A 53 -15.05 -4.08 -0.86
CA MET A 53 -14.46 -3.12 0.07
C MET A 53 -12.97 -3.00 -0.19
N LEU A 54 -12.52 -1.76 -0.38
CA LEU A 54 -11.11 -1.42 -0.40
C LEU A 54 -10.72 -0.87 0.97
N LEU A 55 -9.70 -1.46 1.58
CA LEU A 55 -9.13 -1.06 2.86
C LEU A 55 -7.67 -0.61 2.66
N PRO A 56 -7.44 0.61 2.12
CA PRO A 56 -6.16 1.30 2.21
C PRO A 56 -5.58 1.24 3.62
N HIS A 57 -4.28 1.00 3.73
CA HIS A 57 -3.55 0.81 4.98
C HIS A 57 -3.97 -0.39 5.83
N SER A 58 -4.93 -1.20 5.37
CA SER A 58 -5.35 -2.46 6.02
C SER A 58 -5.82 -2.31 7.47
N LEU A 59 -6.42 -1.17 7.81
CA LEU A 59 -6.83 -0.85 9.17
C LEU A 59 -8.27 -1.30 9.45
N LEU A 60 -8.39 -2.49 10.04
CA LEU A 60 -9.67 -3.08 10.41
C LEU A 60 -9.66 -3.52 11.89
N ARG A 61 -10.65 -3.09 12.67
CA ARG A 61 -10.85 -3.52 14.07
C ARG A 61 -12.32 -3.85 14.33
N CYS A 62 -12.85 -4.78 13.55
CA CYS A 62 -14.18 -5.34 13.74
C CYS A 62 -14.24 -6.78 13.22
N PRO A 63 -15.23 -7.57 13.67
CA PRO A 63 -15.42 -8.92 13.16
C PRO A 63 -15.89 -8.91 11.70
N LEU A 64 -15.57 -9.99 10.99
CA LEU A 64 -16.01 -10.26 9.62
C LEU A 64 -17.26 -11.16 9.64
N ASP A 65 -18.44 -10.57 9.89
CA ASP A 65 -19.69 -11.31 10.13
C ASP A 65 -20.33 -11.89 8.85
N ARG A 66 -19.99 -11.34 7.67
CA ARG A 66 -20.40 -11.83 6.36
C ARG A 66 -19.30 -12.75 5.81
N PRO A 67 -19.61 -13.90 5.17
CA PRO A 67 -18.61 -14.65 4.42
C PRO A 67 -17.85 -13.72 3.49
N TYR A 68 -16.54 -13.86 3.39
CA TYR A 68 -15.71 -12.97 2.56
C TYR A 68 -14.65 -13.75 1.79
N ARG A 69 -14.09 -13.09 0.79
CA ARG A 69 -12.87 -13.49 0.09
C ARG A 69 -11.95 -12.29 0.07
N ALA A 70 -10.76 -12.45 0.64
CA ALA A 70 -9.83 -11.33 0.83
C ALA A 70 -8.56 -11.52 0.01
N ILE A 71 -8.00 -10.41 -0.47
CA ILE A 71 -6.60 -10.33 -0.89
C ILE A 71 -5.86 -9.33 -0.01
N ARG A 72 -4.55 -9.53 0.14
CA ARG A 72 -3.63 -8.56 0.74
C ARG A 72 -2.57 -8.17 -0.28
N LEU A 73 -2.56 -6.90 -0.67
CA LEU A 73 -1.57 -6.34 -1.57
C LEU A 73 -0.30 -6.03 -0.78
N ILE A 74 0.75 -6.78 -1.08
CA ILE A 74 2.07 -6.64 -0.46
C ILE A 74 3.11 -6.19 -1.48
N ARG A 75 4.23 -5.68 -1.00
CA ARG A 75 5.37 -5.23 -1.79
C ARG A 75 6.64 -5.41 -0.96
N ASP A 76 7.79 -5.54 -1.61
CA ASP A 76 9.08 -5.56 -0.91
C ASP A 76 9.19 -4.33 0.02
N PRO A 77 9.35 -4.51 1.35
CA PRO A 77 9.47 -3.41 2.31
C PRO A 77 10.53 -2.36 1.93
N ARG A 78 11.61 -2.77 1.25
CA ARG A 78 12.66 -1.86 0.79
C ARG A 78 12.18 -0.98 -0.37
N ASP A 79 11.32 -1.50 -1.24
CA ASP A 79 10.68 -0.69 -2.28
C ASP A 79 9.59 0.22 -1.72
N ILE A 80 8.88 -0.17 -0.66
CA ILE A 80 7.92 0.71 0.03
C ILE A 80 8.65 1.96 0.52
N TRP A 81 9.80 1.79 1.19
CA TRP A 81 10.64 2.88 1.67
C TRP A 81 11.00 3.87 0.56
N VAL A 82 11.59 3.37 -0.52
CA VAL A 82 12.03 4.20 -1.65
C VAL A 82 10.85 4.83 -2.39
N SER A 83 9.76 4.08 -2.55
CA SER A 83 8.55 4.58 -3.20
C SER A 83 7.83 5.63 -2.34
N GLY A 84 7.90 5.54 -1.01
CA GLY A 84 7.38 6.51 -0.05
C GLY A 84 8.09 7.84 -0.23
N TYR A 85 9.42 7.81 -0.08
CA TYR A 85 10.30 8.97 -0.24
C TYR A 85 10.04 9.69 -1.57
N LEU A 86 10.12 8.97 -2.69
CA LEU A 86 9.95 9.55 -4.03
C LEU A 86 8.58 10.20 -4.24
N TYR A 87 7.55 9.67 -3.59
CA TYR A 87 6.21 10.20 -3.71
C TYR A 87 5.99 11.41 -2.81
N HIS A 88 6.40 11.35 -1.54
CA HIS A 88 6.21 12.45 -0.59
C HIS A 88 7.00 13.71 -0.98
N LEU A 89 8.10 13.57 -1.74
CA LEU A 89 8.78 14.71 -2.37
C LEU A 89 7.90 15.55 -3.30
N ARG A 90 6.77 15.02 -3.81
CA ARG A 90 5.96 15.68 -4.85
C ARG A 90 4.46 15.60 -4.67
N CYS A 91 3.94 14.77 -3.76
CA CYS A 91 2.50 14.67 -3.57
C CYS A 91 1.90 15.96 -3.03
N ASP A 92 0.62 16.17 -3.29
CA ASP A 92 -0.17 17.32 -2.88
C ASP A 92 -1.18 16.96 -1.79
N GLU A 93 -1.01 15.80 -1.14
CA GLU A 93 -1.88 15.38 -0.06
C GLU A 93 -1.83 16.38 1.10
N GLY A 94 -3.00 16.69 1.66
CA GLY A 94 -3.15 17.66 2.74
C GLY A 94 -2.21 17.35 3.90
N TRP A 95 -2.14 16.10 4.37
CA TRP A 95 -1.26 15.74 5.48
C TRP A 95 0.24 15.94 5.21
N CYS A 96 0.66 15.79 3.95
CA CYS A 96 2.07 15.86 3.57
C CYS A 96 2.51 17.31 3.35
N THR A 97 1.59 18.17 2.88
CA THR A 97 1.85 19.56 2.51
C THR A 97 1.38 20.60 3.53
N ASN A 98 0.57 20.19 4.50
CA ASN A 98 0.00 21.06 5.54
C ASN A 98 1.06 21.82 6.34
N THR A 99 0.70 23.06 6.71
CA THR A 99 1.52 23.98 7.50
C THR A 99 0.87 24.39 8.83
N ASP A 100 -0.29 23.81 9.16
CA ASP A 100 -0.93 23.93 10.46
C ASP A 100 -0.43 22.83 11.41
N PHE A 101 0.29 23.20 12.45
CA PHE A 101 0.85 22.27 13.44
C PHE A 101 0.22 22.44 14.82
N ASP A 102 -1.02 22.92 14.90
CA ASP A 102 -1.75 22.99 16.17
C ASP A 102 -1.79 21.59 16.83
N PRO A 103 -1.15 21.41 18.00
CA PRO A 103 -1.15 20.13 18.69
C PRO A 103 -2.43 19.92 19.52
N THR A 104 -3.43 20.79 19.44
CA THR A 104 -4.65 20.67 20.24
C THR A 104 -5.45 19.41 19.83
N PRO A 105 -5.71 18.46 20.76
CA PRO A 105 -6.50 17.29 20.43
C PRO A 105 -7.97 17.62 20.08
N PRO A 106 -8.62 16.80 19.24
CA PRO A 106 -8.09 15.58 18.62
C PRO A 106 -7.20 15.89 17.41
N ILE A 107 -5.97 15.37 17.38
CA ILE A 107 -5.08 15.53 16.23
C ILE A 107 -5.50 14.54 15.15
N GLY A 108 -5.84 15.03 13.96
CA GLY A 108 -6.29 14.20 12.85
C GLY A 108 -5.84 14.77 11.52
N TRP A 109 -6.60 14.48 10.48
CA TRP A 109 -6.37 15.11 9.18
C TRP A 109 -6.63 16.63 9.25
N PRO A 110 -5.77 17.50 8.68
CA PRO A 110 -4.55 17.21 7.92
C PRO A 110 -3.24 17.26 8.74
N GLN A 111 -3.27 17.37 10.07
CA GLN A 111 -2.06 17.34 10.89
C GLN A 111 -1.33 15.98 10.78
N VAL A 112 -2.10 14.90 10.64
CA VAL A 112 -1.61 13.55 10.38
C VAL A 112 -2.46 12.86 9.32
N ASP A 113 -1.91 11.84 8.67
CA ASP A 113 -2.65 11.03 7.70
C ASP A 113 -3.70 10.13 8.37
N TYR A 114 -4.75 9.78 7.61
CA TYR A 114 -5.83 8.89 8.07
C TYR A 114 -5.33 7.55 8.61
N SER A 115 -4.20 7.03 8.11
CA SER A 115 -3.64 5.76 8.57
C SER A 115 -3.18 5.80 10.03
N VAL A 116 -2.80 6.96 10.55
CA VAL A 116 -2.28 7.12 11.92
C VAL A 116 -3.18 7.98 12.82
N SER A 117 -4.27 8.55 12.29
CA SER A 117 -5.22 9.34 13.09
C SER A 117 -5.78 8.61 14.32
N HIS A 118 -5.84 7.28 14.27
CA HIS A 118 -6.32 6.43 15.36
C HIS A 118 -5.26 6.12 16.43
N TRP A 119 -4.01 6.52 16.22
CA TRP A 119 -2.93 6.32 17.19
C TRP A 119 -3.07 7.29 18.38
N ALA A 120 -2.35 6.99 19.46
CA ALA A 120 -2.37 7.79 20.68
C ALA A 120 -1.99 9.26 20.42
N GLU A 121 -2.63 10.20 21.13
CA GLU A 121 -2.33 11.64 21.01
C GLU A 121 -0.85 11.95 21.29
N ASP A 122 -0.24 11.29 22.27
CA ASP A 122 1.19 11.49 22.59
C ASP A 122 2.11 11.15 21.41
N TRP A 123 1.77 10.12 20.62
CA TRP A 123 2.51 9.82 19.40
C TRP A 123 2.34 10.93 18.35
N LYS A 124 1.12 11.44 18.20
CA LYS A 124 0.80 12.50 17.23
C LYS A 124 1.46 13.82 17.62
N HIS A 125 1.52 14.16 18.91
CA HIS A 125 2.31 15.29 19.42
C HIS A 125 3.78 15.14 19.04
N HIS A 126 4.39 13.99 19.34
CA HIS A 126 5.80 13.76 19.02
C HIS A 126 6.07 13.82 17.50
N TYR A 127 5.15 13.30 16.70
CA TYR A 127 5.21 13.42 15.24
C TYR A 127 5.23 14.90 14.80
N LEU A 128 4.31 15.73 15.30
CA LEU A 128 4.24 17.16 14.97
C LEU A 128 5.48 17.93 15.46
N GLU A 129 5.98 17.63 16.66
CA GLU A 129 7.23 18.22 17.18
C GLU A 129 8.42 17.91 16.26
N ARG A 130 8.54 16.67 15.80
CA ARG A 130 9.61 16.23 14.89
C ARG A 130 9.57 16.94 13.54
N LEU A 131 8.40 17.41 13.09
CA LEU A 131 8.28 18.20 11.87
C LEU A 131 8.94 19.58 11.96
N GLY A 132 9.18 20.09 13.19
CA GLY A 132 9.94 21.33 13.40
C GLY A 132 9.29 22.58 12.78
N GLY A 133 7.95 22.61 12.67
CA GLY A 133 7.22 23.72 12.05
C GLY A 133 7.28 23.75 10.52
N GLN A 134 7.74 22.68 9.87
CA GLN A 134 7.73 22.51 8.42
C GLN A 134 6.83 21.34 8.01
N SER A 135 6.26 21.37 6.80
CA SER A 135 5.47 20.23 6.32
C SER A 135 6.33 18.97 6.17
N TYR A 136 5.70 17.80 6.14
CA TYR A 136 6.41 16.53 5.93
C TYR A 136 7.19 16.55 4.61
N GLN A 137 6.57 17.06 3.55
CA GLN A 137 7.20 17.24 2.25
C GLN A 137 8.38 18.20 2.28
N GLN A 138 8.26 19.35 2.96
CA GLN A 138 9.34 20.32 3.03
C GLN A 138 10.55 19.73 3.78
N ASN A 139 10.30 18.99 4.86
CA ASN A 139 11.34 18.24 5.56
C ASN A 139 12.11 17.30 4.60
N LEU A 140 11.41 16.58 3.72
CA LEU A 140 12.07 15.71 2.74
C LEU A 140 12.87 16.50 1.69
N ARG A 141 12.35 17.63 1.22
CA ARG A 141 12.97 18.45 0.17
C ARG A 141 14.22 19.19 0.64
N ASP A 142 14.27 19.58 1.91
CA ASP A 142 15.40 20.33 2.49
C ASP A 142 16.60 19.44 2.85
N ARG A 143 16.45 18.12 2.72
CA ARG A 143 17.46 17.12 3.11
C ARG A 143 18.23 16.58 1.90
N SER A 144 19.43 16.06 2.17
CA SER A 144 20.14 15.23 1.18
C SER A 144 19.33 13.98 0.84
N LEU A 145 19.63 13.29 -0.26
CA LEU A 145 18.97 12.02 -0.59
C LEU A 145 19.06 11.00 0.56
N ALA A 146 20.23 10.88 1.17
CA ALA A 146 20.46 9.93 2.27
C ALA A 146 19.64 10.32 3.51
N ASP A 147 19.70 11.58 3.93
CA ASP A 147 18.98 12.06 5.12
C ASP A 147 17.45 12.07 4.89
N GLY A 148 17.01 12.33 3.67
CA GLY A 148 15.60 12.30 3.29
C GLY A 148 15.04 10.89 3.28
N LEU A 149 15.81 9.90 2.82
CA LEU A 149 15.45 8.49 2.96
C LEU A 149 15.37 8.10 4.44
N ASP A 150 16.36 8.48 5.26
CA ASP A 150 16.33 8.18 6.70
C ASP A 150 15.11 8.84 7.39
N PHE A 151 14.80 10.09 7.06
CA PHE A 151 13.60 10.78 7.57
C PHE A 151 12.28 10.11 7.14
N GLU A 152 12.21 9.60 5.91
CA GLU A 152 11.07 8.84 5.41
C GLU A 152 10.88 7.53 6.19
N LEU A 153 11.99 6.81 6.44
CA LEU A 153 11.99 5.55 7.18
C LEU A 153 11.52 5.75 8.62
N ASP A 154 12.08 6.75 9.31
CA ASP A 154 11.71 7.11 10.68
C ASP A 154 10.30 7.72 10.78
N GLY A 155 9.70 8.07 9.64
CA GLY A 155 8.37 8.64 9.52
C GLY A 155 7.37 7.67 8.92
N TYR A 156 6.80 8.07 7.78
CA TYR A 156 5.60 7.45 7.23
C TYR A 156 5.84 6.00 6.75
N THR A 157 7.03 5.71 6.23
CA THR A 157 7.42 4.32 5.90
C THR A 157 7.44 3.47 7.17
N GLY A 158 8.03 3.94 8.27
CA GLY A 158 8.03 3.24 9.57
C GLY A 158 6.61 2.93 10.07
N CYS A 159 5.69 3.89 9.98
CA CYS A 159 4.26 3.66 10.31
C CYS A 159 3.62 2.57 9.44
N THR A 160 3.95 2.56 8.15
CA THR A 160 3.46 1.55 7.21
C THR A 160 3.98 0.16 7.57
N LEU A 161 5.28 0.04 7.87
CA LEU A 161 5.91 -1.23 8.26
C LEU A 161 5.37 -1.76 9.60
N ALA A 162 5.12 -0.87 10.57
CA ALA A 162 4.46 -1.24 11.83
C ALA A 162 3.07 -1.83 11.56
N THR A 163 2.27 -1.18 10.72
CA THR A 163 0.94 -1.68 10.33
C THR A 163 1.02 -3.02 9.58
N MET A 164 2.03 -3.23 8.74
CA MET A 164 2.25 -4.52 8.08
C MET A 164 2.60 -5.64 9.07
N ARG A 165 3.43 -5.35 10.08
CA ARG A 165 3.85 -6.31 11.12
C ARG A 165 2.72 -6.65 12.08
N GLU A 166 1.84 -5.70 12.37
CA GLU A 166 0.65 -5.92 13.22
C GLU A 166 -0.50 -6.61 12.49
N TRP A 167 -0.39 -6.79 11.17
CA TRP A 167 -1.49 -7.31 10.38
C TRP A 167 -1.85 -8.73 10.79
N SER A 168 -3.10 -8.92 11.15
CA SER A 168 -3.70 -10.22 11.43
C SER A 168 -5.16 -10.18 10.99
N LEU A 169 -5.62 -11.26 10.40
CA LEU A 169 -7.04 -11.44 10.09
C LEU A 169 -7.63 -12.64 10.83
N ASN A 170 -7.28 -12.89 12.09
CA ASN A 170 -7.97 -13.85 12.97
C ASN A 170 -8.43 -15.15 12.26
N GLU A 171 -7.49 -15.88 11.64
CA GLU A 171 -7.74 -17.16 10.92
C GLU A 171 -8.40 -17.04 9.53
N ALA A 172 -8.50 -15.84 8.97
CA ALA A 172 -8.91 -15.60 7.58
C ALA A 172 -7.82 -15.99 6.57
N ASP A 173 -8.20 -16.74 5.53
CA ASP A 173 -7.38 -16.89 4.34
C ASP A 173 -7.52 -15.66 3.43
N ALA A 174 -6.55 -14.74 3.52
CA ALA A 174 -6.32 -13.74 2.48
C ALA A 174 -5.26 -14.23 1.50
N LEU A 175 -5.49 -14.05 0.20
CA LEU A 175 -4.46 -14.30 -0.80
C LEU A 175 -3.48 -13.12 -0.81
N ASP A 176 -2.22 -13.39 -0.49
CA ASP A 176 -1.15 -12.44 -0.70
C ASP A 176 -0.90 -12.24 -2.20
N VAL A 177 -0.90 -10.97 -2.61
CA VAL A 177 -0.65 -10.53 -3.98
C VAL A 177 0.53 -9.56 -3.95
N LYS A 178 1.66 -10.00 -4.48
CA LYS A 178 2.84 -9.15 -4.62
C LYS A 178 2.63 -8.15 -5.76
N LEU A 179 2.92 -6.87 -5.52
CA LEU A 179 2.88 -5.86 -6.57
C LEU A 179 3.85 -6.22 -7.72
N GLU A 180 4.96 -6.86 -7.40
CA GLU A 180 5.97 -7.35 -8.34
C GLU A 180 5.40 -8.42 -9.29
N ASP A 181 4.53 -9.30 -8.80
CA ASP A 181 3.83 -10.28 -9.64
C ASP A 181 2.83 -9.58 -10.57
N VAL A 182 2.09 -8.59 -10.06
CA VAL A 182 1.16 -7.78 -10.87
C VAL A 182 1.90 -6.99 -11.94
N MET A 183 3.07 -6.45 -11.65
CA MET A 183 3.87 -5.69 -12.61
C MET A 183 4.57 -6.57 -13.64
N SER A 184 4.93 -7.82 -13.29
CA SER A 184 5.61 -8.76 -14.19
C SER A 184 4.63 -9.53 -15.09
N ASP A 185 3.50 -9.98 -14.56
CA ASP A 185 2.42 -10.65 -15.30
C ASP A 185 1.06 -10.13 -14.85
N PHE A 186 0.71 -8.95 -15.34
CA PHE A 186 -0.55 -8.29 -15.01
C PHE A 186 -1.77 -9.17 -15.28
N ASP A 187 -1.84 -9.80 -16.46
CA ASP A 187 -3.02 -10.57 -16.85
C ASP A 187 -3.17 -11.84 -16.01
N GLY A 188 -2.07 -12.57 -15.81
CA GLY A 188 -2.07 -13.75 -14.95
C GLY A 188 -2.38 -13.41 -13.50
N ALA A 189 -1.83 -12.31 -12.98
CA ALA A 189 -2.13 -11.85 -11.62
C ALA A 189 -3.62 -11.46 -11.46
N MET A 190 -4.19 -10.69 -12.39
CA MET A 190 -5.60 -10.32 -12.35
C MET A 190 -6.52 -11.55 -12.43
N LEU A 191 -6.25 -12.49 -13.34
CA LEU A 191 -7.05 -13.71 -13.46
C LEU A 191 -6.99 -14.58 -12.20
N ARG A 192 -5.81 -14.68 -11.56
CA ARG A 192 -5.67 -15.36 -10.26
C ARG A 192 -6.51 -14.70 -9.18
N ILE A 193 -6.51 -13.36 -9.11
CA ILE A 193 -7.29 -12.59 -8.13
C ILE A 193 -8.80 -12.79 -8.38
N PHE A 194 -9.25 -12.67 -9.62
CA PHE A 194 -10.67 -12.85 -9.97
C PHE A 194 -11.15 -14.28 -9.67
N ALA A 195 -10.34 -15.30 -9.97
CA ALA A 195 -10.63 -16.67 -9.60
C ALA A 195 -10.69 -16.84 -8.07
N HIS A 196 -9.77 -16.23 -7.32
CA HIS A 196 -9.79 -16.22 -5.85
C HIS A 196 -11.04 -15.55 -5.30
N PHE A 197 -11.51 -14.46 -5.92
CA PHE A 197 -12.78 -13.81 -5.59
C PHE A 197 -14.02 -14.60 -6.03
N GLY A 198 -13.87 -15.67 -6.81
CA GLY A 198 -14.95 -16.56 -7.21
C GLY A 198 -15.72 -16.10 -8.44
N PHE A 199 -15.13 -15.25 -9.26
CA PHE A 199 -15.70 -14.87 -10.55
C PHE A 199 -15.74 -16.09 -11.48
N THR A 200 -16.80 -16.19 -12.29
CA THR A 200 -16.85 -17.19 -13.37
C THR A 200 -15.78 -16.89 -14.43
N ALA A 201 -15.58 -17.81 -15.36
CA ALA A 201 -14.66 -17.59 -16.48
C ALA A 201 -15.08 -16.36 -17.30
N GLU A 202 -16.37 -16.19 -17.55
CA GLU A 202 -16.93 -15.06 -18.29
C GLU A 202 -16.74 -13.75 -17.53
N GLN A 203 -17.05 -13.73 -16.22
CA GLN A 203 -16.84 -12.55 -15.37
C GLN A 203 -15.36 -12.18 -15.29
N SER A 204 -14.47 -13.16 -15.16
CA SER A 204 -13.02 -12.94 -15.10
C SER A 204 -12.48 -12.34 -16.40
N GLN A 205 -12.97 -12.79 -17.57
CA GLN A 205 -12.57 -12.21 -18.85
C GLN A 205 -13.12 -10.79 -19.04
N ALA A 206 -14.37 -10.54 -18.66
CA ALA A 206 -14.95 -9.19 -18.70
C ALA A 206 -14.18 -8.22 -17.78
N ALA A 207 -13.89 -8.65 -16.55
CA ALA A 207 -13.10 -7.89 -15.58
C ALA A 207 -11.67 -7.63 -16.09
N LEU A 208 -11.00 -8.64 -16.66
CA LEU A 208 -9.67 -8.49 -17.23
C LEU A 208 -9.66 -7.48 -18.39
N GLY A 209 -10.70 -7.49 -19.23
CA GLY A 209 -10.83 -6.57 -20.35
C GLY A 209 -10.71 -5.11 -19.94
N VAL A 210 -11.37 -4.72 -18.84
CA VAL A 210 -11.28 -3.35 -18.31
C VAL A 210 -10.04 -3.14 -17.43
N ALA A 211 -9.59 -4.14 -16.67
CA ALA A 211 -8.42 -4.04 -15.80
C ALA A 211 -7.13 -3.76 -16.60
N ARG A 212 -6.98 -4.29 -17.82
CA ARG A 212 -5.81 -4.07 -18.68
C ARG A 212 -5.52 -2.60 -18.97
N THR A 213 -6.52 -1.73 -18.89
CA THR A 213 -6.33 -0.27 -19.05
C THR A 213 -5.55 0.36 -17.90
N GLU A 214 -5.37 -0.37 -16.80
CA GLU A 214 -4.61 0.02 -15.61
C GLU A 214 -3.21 -0.60 -15.56
N ASP A 215 -2.82 -1.43 -16.54
CA ASP A 215 -1.44 -1.91 -16.65
C ASP A 215 -0.53 -0.78 -17.14
N VAL A 216 0.35 -0.31 -16.27
CA VAL A 216 1.30 0.79 -16.53
C VAL A 216 2.22 0.50 -17.73
N ARG A 217 2.46 -0.79 -18.06
CA ARG A 217 3.25 -1.16 -19.24
C ARG A 217 2.50 -0.96 -20.55
N ARG A 218 1.17 -0.86 -20.50
CA ARG A 218 0.28 -0.62 -21.63
C ARG A 218 -0.15 0.83 -21.74
N MET A 219 0.04 1.63 -20.69
CA MET A 219 -0.22 3.07 -20.70
C MET A 219 0.84 3.81 -21.52
N ASP A 220 0.38 4.74 -22.33
CA ASP A 220 1.24 5.76 -22.93
C ASP A 220 1.70 6.80 -21.88
N ASP A 221 2.62 7.66 -22.28
CA ASP A 221 3.22 8.63 -21.35
C ASP A 221 2.23 9.73 -20.93
N ALA A 222 1.22 10.03 -21.75
CA ALA A 222 0.17 10.99 -21.38
C ALA A 222 -0.71 10.43 -20.25
N ALA A 223 -1.15 9.18 -20.37
CA ALA A 223 -1.91 8.48 -19.34
C ALA A 223 -1.13 8.30 -18.04
N ILE A 224 0.21 8.17 -18.11
CA ILE A 224 1.06 8.14 -16.91
C ILE A 224 1.21 9.53 -16.28
N ALA A 225 1.33 10.58 -17.09
CA ALA A 225 1.48 11.95 -16.58
C ALA A 225 0.28 12.40 -15.74
N GLU A 226 -0.91 11.87 -16.03
CA GLU A 226 -2.14 12.10 -15.25
C GLU A 226 -2.17 11.35 -13.90
N ARG A 227 -1.19 10.49 -13.62
CA ARG A 227 -1.16 9.60 -12.44
C ARG A 227 0.06 9.89 -11.57
N PRO A 228 0.00 10.87 -10.65
CA PRO A 228 1.13 11.29 -9.85
C PRO A 228 1.71 10.19 -8.95
N GLN A 229 0.92 9.15 -8.65
CA GLN A 229 1.35 7.98 -7.87
C GLN A 229 2.29 7.04 -8.65
N ILE A 230 2.27 7.10 -10.00
CA ILE A 230 3.17 6.31 -10.84
C ILE A 230 4.54 7.00 -10.88
N THR A 231 5.50 6.48 -10.12
CA THR A 231 6.88 7.01 -10.09
C THR A 231 7.81 6.33 -11.10
N SER A 232 7.45 5.13 -11.56
CA SER A 232 8.27 4.29 -12.43
C SER A 232 7.48 3.08 -12.93
N ARG A 233 7.89 2.55 -14.08
CA ARG A 233 7.51 1.22 -14.58
C ARG A 233 8.40 0.09 -14.01
N ARG A 234 9.45 0.43 -13.24
CA ARG A 234 10.44 -0.53 -12.72
C ARG A 234 10.10 -0.95 -11.28
N ILE A 235 10.25 -2.25 -11.02
CA ILE A 235 10.25 -2.84 -9.67
C ILE A 235 11.66 -2.86 -9.08
N SER A 236 11.80 -3.09 -7.77
CA SER A 236 13.10 -3.24 -7.09
C SER A 236 14.02 -2.03 -7.23
N LYS A 237 13.46 -0.82 -7.23
CA LYS A 237 14.24 0.44 -7.32
C LYS A 237 15.17 0.63 -6.14
N TRP A 238 14.85 -0.01 -5.02
CA TRP A 238 15.70 0.00 -3.84
C TRP A 238 17.13 -0.46 -4.10
N ARG A 239 17.35 -1.35 -5.08
CA ARG A 239 18.69 -1.82 -5.45
C ARG A 239 19.60 -0.73 -6.01
N GLU A 240 19.02 0.30 -6.63
CA GLU A 240 19.75 1.43 -7.20
C GLU A 240 19.83 2.61 -6.23
N MET A 241 18.82 2.79 -5.39
CA MET A 241 18.67 3.98 -4.55
C MET A 241 19.23 3.82 -3.13
N LEU A 242 19.23 2.61 -2.59
CA LEU A 242 19.74 2.36 -1.25
C LEU A 242 21.20 1.92 -1.30
N SER A 243 22.02 2.53 -0.45
CA SER A 243 23.41 2.10 -0.25
C SER A 243 23.46 0.77 0.52
N ALA A 244 24.58 0.03 0.39
CA ALA A 244 24.76 -1.22 1.13
C ALA A 244 24.63 -1.05 2.66
N PRO A 245 25.15 0.03 3.30
CA PRO A 245 24.91 0.27 4.72
C PRO A 245 23.43 0.50 5.08
N GLN A 246 22.69 1.22 4.23
CA GLN A 246 21.24 1.44 4.44
C GLN A 246 20.46 0.13 4.33
N ILE A 247 20.78 -0.71 3.35
CA ILE A 247 20.17 -2.04 3.18
C ILE A 247 20.46 -2.90 4.41
N ALA A 248 21.72 -2.97 4.85
CA ALA A 248 22.10 -3.77 6.02
C ALA A 248 21.37 -3.32 7.29
N ARG A 249 21.31 -2.00 7.55
CA ARG A 249 20.57 -1.44 8.70
C ARG A 249 19.07 -1.73 8.61
N PHE A 250 18.49 -1.63 7.42
CA PHE A 250 17.08 -1.93 7.21
C PHE A 250 16.77 -3.42 7.43
N GLU A 251 17.61 -4.32 6.92
CA GLU A 251 17.46 -5.77 7.09
C GLU A 251 17.70 -6.22 8.54
N ASP A 252 18.51 -5.50 9.32
CA ASP A 252 18.67 -5.75 10.76
C ASP A 252 17.36 -5.45 11.53
N LEU A 253 16.65 -4.38 11.16
CA LEU A 253 15.42 -3.94 11.84
C LEU A 253 14.13 -4.62 11.34
N TYR A 254 14.10 -4.98 10.06
CA TYR A 254 12.88 -5.44 9.36
C TYR A 254 13.09 -6.74 8.58
N GLY A 255 14.22 -7.43 8.76
CA GLY A 255 14.51 -8.68 8.06
C GLY A 255 13.47 -9.77 8.30
N ASP A 256 12.91 -9.82 9.51
CA ASP A 256 11.77 -10.67 9.88
C ASP A 256 10.58 -10.42 8.94
N LEU A 257 10.13 -9.17 8.82
CA LEU A 257 9.00 -8.77 7.99
C LEU A 257 9.29 -9.04 6.50
N ILE A 258 10.51 -8.78 6.03
CA ILE A 258 10.90 -9.08 4.64
C ILE A 258 10.71 -10.59 4.36
N THR A 259 11.21 -11.44 5.25
CA THR A 259 11.11 -12.90 5.08
C THR A 259 9.69 -13.43 5.24
N GLU A 260 8.91 -12.88 6.18
CA GLU A 260 7.51 -13.25 6.40
C GLU A 260 6.64 -12.97 5.16
N LEU A 261 6.89 -11.84 4.48
CA LEU A 261 6.23 -11.49 3.22
C LEU A 261 6.79 -12.26 2.01
N GLY A 262 7.73 -13.17 2.23
CA GLY A 262 8.30 -14.06 1.23
C GLY A 262 9.31 -13.37 0.30
N TYR A 263 10.03 -12.35 0.75
CA TYR A 263 11.13 -11.73 0.00
C TYR A 263 12.49 -12.20 0.53
N GLU A 264 13.50 -12.18 -0.34
CA GLU A 264 14.87 -12.54 0.02
C GLU A 264 15.64 -11.34 0.60
N LEU A 265 16.48 -11.60 1.60
CA LEU A 265 17.45 -10.63 2.08
C LEU A 265 18.57 -10.43 1.05
N ALA A 266 19.15 -9.23 0.99
CA ALA A 266 20.27 -8.93 0.09
C ALA A 266 21.53 -9.72 0.48
N SER A 267 21.70 -9.96 1.78
CA SER A 267 22.75 -10.80 2.34
C SER A 267 22.67 -12.25 1.83
N THR A 268 21.46 -12.82 1.68
CA THR A 268 21.26 -14.18 1.18
C THR A 268 21.42 -14.27 -0.33
N ALA A 269 20.95 -13.28 -1.10
CA ALA A 269 21.05 -13.28 -2.56
C ALA A 269 22.51 -13.23 -3.07
N SER A 270 23.42 -12.63 -2.30
CA SER A 270 24.85 -12.53 -2.65
C SER A 270 25.62 -13.85 -2.44
N SER A 271 25.07 -14.79 -1.66
CA SER A 271 25.70 -16.09 -1.40
C SER A 271 25.54 -17.11 -2.55
N PHE A 272 24.58 -16.87 -3.47
CA PHE A 272 24.30 -17.75 -4.61
C PHE A 272 25.01 -17.35 -5.91
N SER A 273 25.58 -16.14 -6.01
CA SER A 273 26.30 -15.68 -7.21
C SER A 273 27.80 -16.06 -7.22
N GLY A 274 28.28 -16.77 -6.19
CA GLY A 274 29.68 -17.17 -6.03
C GLY A 274 30.10 -18.51 -6.67
N THR A 275 29.24 -19.17 -7.42
CA THR A 275 29.57 -20.41 -8.16
C THR A 275 29.16 -20.31 -9.63
N ARG A 276 30.06 -19.77 -10.45
CA ARG A 276 30.23 -20.12 -11.86
C ARG A 276 31.70 -20.07 -12.23
#